data_AF-A0A840XSJ5-F1
#
_entry.id   AF-A0A840XSJ5-F1
#
_cell.length_a   1.000
_cell.length_b   1.000
_cell.length_c   1.000
_cell.angle_alpha   90.00
_cell.angle_beta   90.00
_cell.angle_gamma   90.00
#
_symmetry.space_group_name_H-M   'P 1'
#
loop_
_entity.id
_entity.type
_entity.pdbx_description
1 polymer ?
#
loop_
_entity_poly.entity_id
_entity_poly.type
_entity_poly.pdbx_seq_one_letter_code
_entity_poly.pdbx_strand_id
1 'polypeptide(L)'
;MSGHDGRSQRTRIARTDLDIRASWRNFAAAEQEGEHDDHAPTFRARLVVAGGERPEVFEGETGKGKGHAEMTALDALIGSKGAEGAAALFRGGLVYVEAAGKPCCVHCSTLLGFLGVRPLSGATTKTRNTMLAGGAWGLSARVKEFLCGPCHLTMESINGLEASLQRDFDRLHL
;
A
#
# COMPACT_ATOMS: atom_id res chain seq x y z
N MET A 1 -28.93 18.75 -19.70
CA MET A 1 -27.59 18.16 -19.93
C MET A 1 -26.88 18.19 -18.59
N SER A 2 -26.88 17.05 -17.90
CA SER A 2 -26.50 16.95 -16.48
C SER A 2 -24.99 16.79 -16.34
N GLY A 3 -24.38 17.66 -15.54
CA GLY A 3 -22.95 17.66 -15.26
C GLY A 3 -22.52 16.53 -14.33
N HIS A 4 -21.39 15.90 -14.66
CA HIS A 4 -20.65 15.01 -13.77
C HIS A 4 -19.32 15.66 -13.43
N ASP A 5 -19.30 16.39 -12.31
CA ASP A 5 -18.09 16.92 -11.70
C ASP A 5 -17.55 15.83 -10.74
N GLY A 6 -16.67 14.96 -11.26
CA GLY A 6 -16.03 13.85 -10.54
C GLY A 6 -14.98 14.30 -9.53
N ARG A 7 -15.37 15.14 -8.56
CA ARG A 7 -14.46 15.59 -7.50
C ARG A 7 -14.27 14.50 -6.46
N SER A 8 -13.05 13.97 -6.39
CA SER A 8 -12.54 13.19 -5.27
C SER A 8 -12.91 13.88 -3.95
N GLN A 9 -13.67 13.20 -3.10
CA GLN A 9 -13.96 13.67 -1.74
C GLN A 9 -12.64 13.82 -0.98
N ARG A 10 -12.18 15.06 -0.83
CA ARG A 10 -11.07 15.40 0.07
C ARG A 10 -11.60 15.36 1.49
N THR A 11 -11.56 14.18 2.11
CA THR A 11 -11.82 14.03 3.53
C THR A 11 -10.64 14.61 4.30
N ARG A 12 -10.88 15.67 5.06
CA ARG A 12 -9.92 16.23 6.02
C ARG A 12 -9.78 15.21 7.15
N ILE A 13 -8.71 14.45 7.11
CA ILE A 13 -8.45 13.33 8.03
C ILE A 13 -7.99 13.90 9.38
N ALA A 14 -8.89 13.92 10.36
CA ALA A 14 -8.51 13.64 11.75
C ALA A 14 -8.68 12.12 11.91
N ARG A 15 -7.65 11.31 11.64
CA ARG A 15 -7.74 9.84 11.74
C ARG A 15 -6.76 9.37 12.79
N THR A 16 -7.32 8.93 13.91
CA THR A 16 -6.63 8.13 14.93
C THR A 16 -6.66 6.64 14.58
N ASP A 17 -7.56 6.20 13.69
CA ASP A 17 -7.73 4.80 13.31
C ASP A 17 -7.75 4.56 11.79
N LEU A 18 -7.25 3.39 11.38
CA LEU A 18 -7.22 2.94 9.99
C LEU A 18 -8.59 2.40 9.54
N ASP A 19 -9.27 3.10 8.63
CA ASP A 19 -10.45 2.57 7.95
C ASP A 19 -10.02 1.57 6.85
N ILE A 20 -10.04 0.29 7.19
CA ILE A 20 -9.63 -0.82 6.32
C ILE A 20 -10.41 -0.81 5.00
N ARG A 21 -11.74 -0.65 5.06
CA ARG A 21 -12.62 -0.70 3.88
C ARG A 21 -12.33 0.45 2.94
N ALA A 22 -12.26 1.67 3.46
CA ALA A 22 -11.97 2.84 2.65
C ALA A 22 -10.56 2.75 2.06
N SER A 23 -9.58 2.30 2.85
CA SER A 23 -8.19 2.22 2.42
C SER A 23 -7.99 1.18 1.32
N TRP A 24 -8.53 -0.04 1.48
CA TRP A 24 -8.51 -1.06 0.42
C TRP A 24 -9.19 -0.61 -0.87
N ARG A 25 -10.31 0.11 -0.78
CA ARG A 25 -11.02 0.67 -1.95
C ARG A 25 -10.24 1.80 -2.63
N ASN A 26 -9.57 2.63 -1.85
CA ASN A 26 -8.73 3.73 -2.36
C ASN A 26 -7.55 3.22 -3.19
N PHE A 27 -7.07 2.00 -2.93
CA PHE A 27 -6.13 1.34 -3.83
C PHE A 27 -6.86 0.89 -5.10
N ALA A 28 -6.91 1.78 -6.09
CA ALA A 28 -7.69 1.65 -7.33
C ALA A 28 -7.10 0.68 -8.37
N ALA A 29 -6.48 -0.42 -7.91
CA ALA A 29 -6.10 -1.55 -8.75
C ALA A 29 -7.31 -2.47 -9.00
N ALA A 30 -7.36 -3.09 -10.18
CA ALA A 30 -8.36 -4.10 -10.48
C ALA A 30 -8.18 -5.29 -9.52
N GLU A 31 -9.30 -5.82 -9.05
CA GLU A 31 -9.27 -7.05 -8.26
C GLU A 31 -9.04 -8.24 -9.19
N GLN A 32 -8.07 -9.09 -8.86
CA GLN A 32 -7.85 -10.34 -9.57
C GLN A 32 -8.76 -11.41 -9.01
N GLU A 33 -9.66 -11.94 -9.85
CA GLU A 33 -10.53 -13.07 -9.54
C GLU A 33 -9.80 -14.40 -9.79
N GLY A 34 -10.09 -15.41 -8.95
CA GLY A 34 -9.56 -16.78 -9.10
C GLY A 34 -8.24 -17.04 -8.37
N GLU A 35 -7.66 -18.21 -8.64
CA GLU A 35 -6.38 -18.62 -8.06
C GLU A 35 -5.24 -17.71 -8.55
N HIS A 36 -4.39 -17.29 -7.62
CA HIS A 36 -3.15 -16.58 -7.91
C HIS A 36 -1.98 -17.49 -7.60
N ASP A 37 -0.92 -17.39 -8.41
CA ASP A 37 0.29 -18.17 -8.21
C ASP A 37 1.09 -17.60 -7.02
N ASP A 38 0.77 -18.10 -5.83
CA ASP A 38 1.57 -17.92 -4.62
C ASP A 38 2.69 -18.98 -4.52
N HIS A 39 3.29 -19.45 -5.62
CA HIS A 39 4.42 -20.40 -5.55
C HIS A 39 5.76 -19.74 -5.81
N ALA A 40 5.81 -18.60 -6.52
CA ALA A 40 7.10 -17.94 -6.77
C ALA A 40 7.65 -17.29 -5.48
N PRO A 41 8.83 -17.72 -4.98
CA PRO A 41 9.39 -17.24 -3.71
C PRO A 41 9.96 -15.82 -3.79
N THR A 42 10.24 -15.34 -5.00
CA THR A 42 10.75 -13.99 -5.25
C THR A 42 9.76 -13.21 -6.10
N PHE A 43 9.50 -11.98 -5.68
CA PHE A 43 8.62 -11.02 -6.35
C PHE A 43 9.22 -9.63 -6.18
N ARG A 44 9.02 -8.76 -7.17
CA ARG A 44 9.50 -7.38 -7.14
C ARG A 44 8.36 -6.40 -7.33
N ALA A 45 8.42 -5.33 -6.55
CA ALA A 45 7.53 -4.18 -6.68
C ALA A 45 8.36 -2.91 -6.79
N ARG A 46 7.81 -1.92 -7.48
CA ARG A 46 8.45 -0.61 -7.68
C ARG A 46 7.51 0.49 -7.22
N LEU A 47 7.99 1.38 -6.37
CA LEU A 47 7.34 2.67 -6.13
C LEU A 47 7.96 3.73 -7.03
N VAL A 48 7.13 4.43 -7.78
CA VAL A 48 7.52 5.47 -8.72
C VAL A 48 7.02 6.81 -8.21
N VAL A 49 7.92 7.76 -8.01
CA VAL A 49 7.59 9.12 -7.58
C VAL A 49 7.56 10.03 -8.80
N ALA A 50 6.39 10.59 -9.11
CA ALA A 50 6.20 11.62 -10.12
C ALA A 50 6.52 13.00 -9.53
N GLY A 51 7.10 13.91 -10.33
CA GLY A 51 7.32 15.30 -9.88
C GLY A 51 8.66 15.95 -10.24
N GLY A 52 9.46 15.33 -11.11
CA GLY A 52 10.70 15.91 -11.65
C GLY A 52 10.87 15.59 -13.13
N GLU A 53 11.99 16.04 -13.73
CA GLU A 53 12.33 15.75 -15.13
C GLU A 53 12.45 14.24 -15.42
N ARG A 54 12.79 13.45 -14.39
CA ARG A 54 12.83 11.99 -14.43
C ARG A 54 12.14 11.42 -13.19
N PRO A 55 11.29 10.39 -13.34
CA PRO A 55 10.67 9.73 -12.21
C PRO A 55 11.72 8.99 -11.38
N GLU A 56 11.62 9.11 -10.06
CA GLU A 56 12.45 8.35 -9.14
C GLU A 56 11.80 6.99 -8.85
N VAL A 57 12.61 5.94 -8.80
CA VAL A 57 12.13 4.56 -8.65
C VAL A 57 12.77 3.93 -7.42
N PHE A 58 11.94 3.35 -6.56
CA PHE A 58 12.32 2.63 -5.35
C PHE A 58 11.86 1.18 -5.48
N GLU A 59 12.80 0.24 -5.48
CA GLU A 59 12.51 -1.18 -5.68
C GLU A 59 12.45 -1.94 -4.35
N GLY A 60 11.59 -2.94 -4.30
CA GLY A 60 11.52 -3.91 -3.21
C GLY A 60 11.43 -5.32 -3.75
N GLU A 61 11.99 -6.26 -3.00
CA GLU A 61 12.03 -7.68 -3.35
C GLU A 61 11.63 -8.54 -2.14
N THR A 62 10.80 -9.53 -2.40
CA THR A 62 10.38 -10.57 -1.43
C THR A 62 11.53 -11.52 -1.10
N GLY A 63 11.66 -11.99 0.16
CA GLY A 63 12.53 -13.13 0.49
C GLY A 63 13.68 -12.92 1.50
N LYS A 64 13.73 -11.81 2.25
CA LYS A 64 14.79 -11.58 3.27
C LYS A 64 14.28 -11.21 4.68
N GLY A 65 13.11 -11.74 5.08
CA GLY A 65 12.53 -11.41 6.39
C GLY A 65 12.09 -9.94 6.52
N LYS A 66 11.91 -9.23 5.39
CA LYS A 66 11.58 -7.80 5.31
C LYS A 66 10.13 -7.53 4.88
N GLY A 67 9.25 -8.54 4.95
CA GLY A 67 7.88 -8.45 4.47
C GLY A 67 7.76 -8.59 2.96
N HIS A 68 6.62 -8.16 2.41
CA HIS A 68 6.33 -8.22 0.97
C HIS A 68 7.12 -7.15 0.18
N ALA A 69 7.29 -7.37 -1.12
CA ALA A 69 8.06 -6.49 -1.99
C ALA A 69 7.59 -5.03 -1.94
N GLU A 70 6.28 -4.78 -1.87
CA GLU A 70 5.71 -3.44 -1.79
C GLU A 70 6.12 -2.73 -0.49
N MET A 71 6.19 -3.46 0.63
CA MET A 71 6.58 -2.91 1.93
C MET A 71 8.08 -2.61 1.96
N THR A 72 8.88 -3.43 1.27
CA THR A 72 10.32 -3.17 1.10
C THR A 72 10.56 -1.92 0.24
N ALA A 73 9.80 -1.76 -0.86
CA ALA A 73 9.88 -0.56 -1.69
C ALA A 73 9.44 0.71 -0.92
N LEU A 74 8.41 0.58 -0.07
CA LEU A 74 7.95 1.64 0.82
C LEU A 74 9.03 2.04 1.84
N ASP A 75 9.68 1.07 2.49
CA ASP A 75 10.80 1.32 3.40
C ASP A 75 11.96 2.06 2.71
N ALA A 76 12.28 1.67 1.47
CA ALA A 76 13.32 2.31 0.67
C ALA A 76 12.97 3.76 0.32
N LEU A 77 11.73 4.03 -0.09
CA LEU A 77 11.25 5.39 -0.37
C LEU A 77 11.34 6.27 0.88
N ILE A 78 10.80 5.81 2.01
CA ILE A 78 10.82 6.57 3.27
C ILE A 78 12.26 6.79 3.74
N GLY A 79 13.12 5.78 3.63
CA GLY A 79 14.53 5.88 3.98
C GLY A 79 15.28 6.91 3.12
N SER A 80 14.97 6.98 1.83
CA SER A 80 15.61 7.92 0.91
C SER A 80 15.09 9.35 1.04
N LYS A 81 13.79 9.54 1.31
CA LYS A 81 13.15 10.87 1.35
C LYS A 81 13.10 11.48 2.75
N GLY A 82 13.31 10.67 3.78
CA GLY A 82 12.98 11.03 5.15
C GLY A 82 11.47 11.08 5.39
N ALA A 83 11.08 11.12 6.66
CA ALA A 83 9.68 11.03 7.07
C ALA A 83 8.81 12.17 6.49
N GLU A 84 9.24 13.42 6.63
CA GLU A 84 8.48 14.58 6.12
C GLU A 84 8.44 14.65 4.59
N GLY A 85 9.56 14.32 3.94
CA GLY A 85 9.64 14.28 2.48
C GLY A 85 8.71 13.22 1.91
N ALA A 86 8.73 12.01 2.46
CA ALA A 86 7.79 10.95 2.07
C ALA A 86 6.34 11.36 2.31
N ALA A 87 6.02 11.95 3.47
CA ALA A 87 4.67 12.42 3.78
C ALA A 87 4.16 13.47 2.78
N ALA A 88 5.02 14.39 2.34
CA ALA A 88 4.67 15.37 1.31
C ALA A 88 4.35 14.70 -0.03
N LEU A 89 5.11 13.68 -0.44
CA LEU A 89 4.86 12.94 -1.68
C LEU A 89 3.52 12.20 -1.66
N PHE A 90 3.21 11.51 -0.55
CA PHE A 90 1.94 10.81 -0.37
C PHE A 90 0.76 11.78 -0.35
N ARG A 91 0.85 12.87 0.42
CA ARG A 91 -0.20 13.93 0.43
C ARG A 91 -0.40 14.58 -0.94
N GLY A 92 0.67 14.69 -1.73
CA GLY A 92 0.63 15.20 -3.10
C GLY A 92 0.02 14.23 -4.12
N GLY A 93 -0.20 12.96 -3.76
CA GLY A 93 -0.65 11.93 -4.70
C GLY A 93 0.38 11.64 -5.79
N LEU A 94 1.66 11.76 -5.45
CA LEU A 94 2.78 11.67 -6.40
C LEU A 94 3.39 10.26 -6.47
N VAL A 95 2.92 9.33 -5.65
CA VAL A 95 3.51 7.99 -5.53
C VAL A 95 2.62 6.97 -6.22
N TYR A 96 3.23 6.21 -7.13
CA TYR A 96 2.60 5.13 -7.88
C TYR A 96 3.30 3.81 -7.55
N VAL A 97 2.61 2.69 -7.69
CA VAL A 97 3.17 1.36 -7.54
C VAL A 97 3.03 0.56 -8.82
N GLU A 98 4.07 -0.18 -9.16
CA GLU A 98 4.04 -1.19 -10.19
C GLU A 98 4.42 -2.54 -9.59
N ALA A 99 3.46 -3.46 -9.63
CA ALA A 99 3.57 -4.81 -9.09
C ALA A 99 2.92 -5.77 -10.09
N ALA A 100 3.66 -6.15 -11.14
CA ALA A 100 3.16 -7.00 -12.22
C ALA A 100 3.52 -8.48 -11.98
N GLY A 101 2.59 -9.39 -12.28
CA GLY A 101 2.79 -10.84 -12.18
C GLY A 101 2.29 -11.47 -10.88
N LYS A 102 2.10 -10.69 -9.82
CA LYS A 102 1.35 -11.09 -8.61
C LYS A 102 0.47 -9.95 -8.12
N PRO A 103 -0.76 -10.24 -7.65
CA PRO A 103 -1.62 -9.23 -7.07
C PRO A 103 -1.04 -8.74 -5.72
N CYS A 104 -1.19 -7.45 -5.43
CA CYS A 104 -0.96 -6.94 -4.09
C CYS A 104 -1.94 -7.60 -3.11
N CYS A 105 -1.43 -8.20 -2.04
CA CYS A 105 -2.26 -8.82 -1.01
C CYS A 105 -3.12 -7.80 -0.25
N VAL A 106 -4.11 -8.30 0.50
CA VAL A 106 -5.02 -7.47 1.33
C VAL A 106 -4.31 -6.46 2.23
N HIS A 107 -3.15 -6.83 2.78
CA HIS A 107 -2.38 -5.94 3.64
C HIS A 107 -1.67 -4.84 2.86
N CYS A 108 -0.94 -5.21 1.80
CA CYS A 108 -0.18 -4.27 0.98
C CYS A 108 -1.08 -3.19 0.38
N SER A 109 -2.14 -3.60 -0.31
CA SER A 109 -3.09 -2.67 -0.93
C SER A 109 -3.88 -1.83 0.09
N THR A 110 -4.23 -2.36 1.26
CA THR A 110 -4.89 -1.57 2.31
C THR A 110 -3.96 -0.44 2.76
N LEU A 111 -2.70 -0.76 3.06
CA LEU A 111 -1.74 0.26 3.49
C LEU A 111 -1.42 1.25 2.36
N LEU A 112 -1.17 0.75 1.14
CA LEU A 112 -0.91 1.60 -0.02
C LEU A 112 -2.09 2.52 -0.33
N GLY A 113 -3.33 2.03 -0.22
CA GLY A 113 -4.52 2.83 -0.41
C GLY A 113 -4.77 3.83 0.74
N PHE A 114 -4.37 3.51 1.97
CA PHE A 114 -4.33 4.48 3.07
C PHE A 114 -3.38 5.64 2.77
N LEU A 115 -2.19 5.33 2.25
CA LEU A 115 -1.19 6.32 1.84
C LEU A 115 -1.52 7.05 0.53
N GLY A 116 -2.62 6.69 -0.14
CA GLY A 116 -3.03 7.30 -1.41
C GLY A 116 -2.16 6.90 -2.61
N VAL A 117 -1.42 5.79 -2.50
CA VAL A 117 -0.63 5.24 -3.61
C VAL A 117 -1.56 4.67 -4.68
N ARG A 118 -1.24 4.92 -5.95
CA ARG A 118 -2.03 4.48 -7.10
C ARG A 118 -1.29 3.43 -7.92
N PRO A 119 -1.98 2.49 -8.58
CA PRO A 119 -1.31 1.64 -9.57
C PRO A 119 -0.76 2.51 -10.71
N LEU A 120 0.47 2.23 -11.14
CA LEU A 120 1.11 2.90 -12.27
C LEU A 120 0.45 2.49 -13.59
N SER A 121 0.00 1.24 -13.69
CA SER A 121 -0.66 0.68 -14.87
C SER A 121 -1.70 -0.38 -14.47
N GLY A 122 -2.55 -0.77 -15.42
CA GLY A 122 -3.53 -1.85 -15.23
C GLY A 122 -2.93 -3.24 -15.01
N ALA A 123 -1.61 -3.39 -15.16
CA ALA A 123 -0.92 -4.65 -14.84
C ALA A 123 -0.77 -4.88 -13.32
N THR A 124 -0.93 -3.83 -12.51
CA THR A 124 -0.98 -3.96 -11.05
C THR A 124 -2.40 -4.30 -10.62
N THR A 125 -2.56 -5.48 -10.03
CA THR A 125 -3.83 -5.98 -9.50
C THR A 125 -3.77 -6.09 -7.98
N LYS A 126 -4.91 -6.34 -7.35
CA LYS A 126 -5.02 -6.60 -5.91
C LYS A 126 -5.85 -7.85 -5.64
N THR A 127 -5.63 -8.51 -4.51
CA THR A 127 -6.42 -9.67 -4.04
C THR A 127 -6.82 -9.53 -2.57
N ARG A 128 -8.00 -10.07 -2.23
CA ARG A 128 -8.54 -10.11 -0.86
C ARG A 128 -7.79 -11.06 0.06
N ASN A 129 -6.92 -11.88 -0.51
CA ASN A 129 -6.19 -12.91 0.23
C ASN A 129 -4.87 -12.34 0.78
N THR A 130 -4.41 -12.93 1.87
CA THR A 130 -3.00 -12.86 2.27
C THR A 130 -2.15 -13.68 1.30
N MET A 131 -0.91 -13.24 1.08
CA MET A 131 0.09 -13.97 0.31
C MET A 131 1.17 -14.41 1.28
N LEU A 132 1.50 -15.71 1.31
CA LEU A 132 2.34 -16.31 2.34
C LEU A 132 3.64 -16.90 1.79
N ALA A 133 3.68 -17.31 0.52
CA ALA A 133 4.90 -17.92 -0.03
C ALA A 133 6.06 -16.95 -0.23
N GLY A 134 5.78 -15.65 -0.17
CA GLY A 134 6.80 -14.60 -0.08
C GLY A 134 7.37 -14.34 1.32
N GLY A 135 6.81 -14.99 2.35
CA GLY A 135 7.11 -14.74 3.76
C GLY A 135 6.00 -14.00 4.49
N ALA A 136 6.10 -13.99 5.82
CA ALA A 136 5.14 -13.31 6.69
C ALA A 136 5.07 -11.81 6.36
N TRP A 137 3.85 -11.29 6.32
CA TRP A 137 3.65 -9.85 6.16
C TRP A 137 4.06 -9.13 7.45
N GLY A 138 4.65 -7.95 7.29
CA GLY A 138 5.06 -7.11 8.40
C GLY A 138 5.73 -5.82 7.91
N LEU A 139 5.79 -4.84 8.79
CA LEU A 139 6.39 -3.53 8.51
C LEU A 139 7.73 -3.39 9.22
N SER A 140 8.68 -2.70 8.55
CA SER A 140 9.92 -2.31 9.20
C SER A 140 9.67 -1.28 10.31
N ALA A 141 10.60 -1.16 11.26
CA ALA A 141 10.53 -0.14 12.31
C ALA A 141 10.38 1.28 11.72
N ARG A 142 11.10 1.59 10.64
CA ARG A 142 11.01 2.88 9.94
C ARG A 142 9.61 3.13 9.38
N VAL A 143 8.99 2.13 8.76
CA VAL A 143 7.63 2.28 8.23
C VAL A 143 6.64 2.49 9.38
N LYS A 144 6.79 1.77 10.50
CA LYS A 144 5.95 1.97 11.69
C LYS A 144 6.08 3.38 12.28
N GLU A 145 7.31 3.86 12.43
CA GLU A 145 7.60 5.23 12.89
C GLU A 145 6.99 6.29 11.97
N PHE A 146 7.11 6.10 10.65
CA PHE A 146 6.49 6.98 9.65
C PHE A 146 4.95 6.99 9.76
N LEU A 147 4.34 5.84 9.94
CA LEU A 147 2.88 5.74 10.08
C LEU A 147 2.38 6.38 11.37
N CYS A 148 3.11 6.23 12.48
CA CYS A 148 2.73 6.86 13.75
C CYS A 148 2.98 8.36 13.81
N GLY A 149 4.12 8.83 13.29
CA GLY A 149 4.48 10.24 13.31
C GLY A 149 3.71 11.01 12.23
N PRO A 150 4.25 11.15 11.01
CA PRO A 150 3.64 11.92 9.93
C PRO A 150 2.22 11.51 9.52
N CYS A 151 1.83 10.25 9.65
CA CYS A 151 0.49 9.77 9.27
C CYS A 151 -0.49 9.64 10.44
N HIS A 152 -0.04 9.86 11.68
CA HIS A 152 -0.86 9.84 12.89
C HIS A 152 -1.66 8.56 13.17
N LEU A 153 -1.21 7.41 12.65
CA LEU A 153 -1.80 6.11 13.03
C LEU A 153 -1.36 5.69 14.44
N THR A 154 -2.24 5.02 15.17
CA THR A 154 -1.86 4.38 16.44
C THR A 154 -1.06 3.09 16.19
N MET A 155 -0.16 2.75 17.11
CA MET A 155 0.50 1.44 17.10
C MET A 155 -0.50 0.29 17.22
N GLU A 156 -1.64 0.51 17.89
CA GLU A 156 -2.74 -0.45 17.94
C GLU A 156 -3.34 -0.71 16.55
N SER A 157 -3.62 0.34 15.77
CA SER A 157 -4.06 0.20 14.38
C SER A 157 -3.04 -0.55 13.52
N ILE A 158 -1.75 -0.27 13.69
CA ILE A 158 -0.67 -0.95 12.95
C ILE A 158 -0.59 -2.44 13.35
N ASN A 159 -0.67 -2.76 14.63
CA ASN A 159 -0.64 -4.13 15.11
C ASN A 159 -1.90 -4.90 14.68
N GLY A 160 -3.06 -4.23 14.66
CA GLY A 160 -4.30 -4.79 14.12
C GLY A 160 -4.19 -5.13 12.64
N LEU A 161 -3.54 -4.25 11.86
CA LEU A 161 -3.22 -4.50 10.46
C LEU A 161 -2.32 -5.73 10.31
N GLU A 162 -1.26 -5.89 11.10
CA GLU A 162 -0.35 -7.05 11.01
C GLU A 162 -0.99 -8.38 11.46
N ALA A 163 -1.83 -8.36 12.49
CA ALA A 163 -2.28 -9.59 13.18
C ALA A 163 -3.68 -10.08 12.76
N SER A 164 -4.56 -9.17 12.33
CA SER A 164 -6.00 -9.44 12.25
C SER A 164 -6.65 -9.04 10.93
N LEU A 165 -5.94 -8.34 10.04
CA LEU A 165 -6.56 -7.69 8.90
C LEU A 165 -7.40 -8.65 8.05
N GLN A 166 -6.93 -9.85 7.74
CA GLN A 166 -7.72 -10.80 6.95
C GLN A 166 -9.06 -11.11 7.61
N ARG A 167 -9.06 -11.40 8.93
CA ARG A 167 -10.29 -11.67 9.69
C ARG A 167 -11.23 -10.47 9.70
N ASP A 168 -10.68 -9.27 9.87
CA ASP A 168 -11.48 -8.04 9.88
C ASP A 168 -12.01 -7.70 8.49
N PHE A 169 -11.23 -7.97 7.44
CA PHE A 169 -11.64 -7.83 6.05
C PHE A 169 -12.78 -8.78 5.69
N ASP A 170 -12.70 -10.04 6.10
CA ASP A 170 -13.75 -11.05 5.88
C ASP A 170 -15.07 -10.67 6.59
N ARG A 171 -14.99 -10.08 7.79
CA ARG A 171 -16.14 -9.58 8.55
C ARG A 171 -16.83 -8.39 7.89
N LEU A 172 -16.11 -7.61 7.10
CA LEU A 172 -16.65 -6.43 6.42
C LEU A 172 -17.51 -6.77 5.19
N HIS A 173 -17.63 -8.06 4.84
CA HIS A 173 -18.39 -8.56 3.67
C HIS A 173 -18.12 -7.73 2.41
N LEU A 174 -16.83 -7.40 2.20
CA LEU A 174 -16.37 -6.73 1.00
C LEU A 174 -16.47 -7.67 -0.19
#